data_AF-A0A257GXW8-F1
#
_entry.id   AF-A0A257GXW8-F1
#
_cell.length_a   1.000
_cell.length_b   1.000
_cell.length_c   1.000
_cell.angle_alpha   90.00
_cell.angle_beta   90.00
_cell.angle_gamma   90.00
#
_symmetry.space_group_name_H-M   'P 1'
#
loop_
_entity.id
_entity.type
_entity.pdbx_description
1 polymer ?
#
loop_
_entity_poly.entity_id
_entity_poly.type
_entity_poly.pdbx_seq_one_letter_code
_entity_poly.pdbx_strand_id
1 'polypeptide(L)'
;MLRRLDKLTASIASPPLTENERERAEVLRQKGNQLISQNAFEAAELSYREALNFTPNDSKILICLGFALKEQNRLSDARVALFRALSKESNSQIAFEARYLLGEISEIQLDHA
;
A
#
# COMPACT_ATOMS: atom_id res chain seq x y z
N MET A 1 -37.37 -31.41 -4.97
CA MET A 1 -36.00 -31.63 -4.45
C MET A 1 -35.41 -30.29 -4.07
N LEU A 2 -35.25 -30.04 -2.77
CA LEU A 2 -34.52 -28.88 -2.24
C LEU A 2 -33.03 -29.02 -2.58
N ARG A 3 -32.49 -28.14 -3.42
CA ARG A 3 -31.04 -27.88 -3.47
C ARG A 3 -30.81 -26.37 -3.41
N ARG A 4 -31.32 -25.77 -2.33
CA ARG A 4 -31.25 -24.34 -2.00
C ARG A 4 -30.49 -24.10 -0.69
N LEU A 5 -29.60 -25.02 -0.30
CA LEU A 5 -28.92 -25.03 0.99
C LEU A 5 -27.38 -25.17 0.92
N ASP A 6 -26.76 -24.91 -0.24
CA ASP A 6 -25.29 -24.88 -0.38
C ASP A 6 -24.72 -23.44 -0.46
N LYS A 7 -25.49 -22.42 -0.09
CA LYS A 7 -25.04 -21.01 -0.09
C LYS A 7 -24.67 -20.43 1.28
N LEU A 8 -24.74 -21.22 2.36
CA LEU A 8 -24.61 -20.70 3.72
C LEU A 8 -23.24 -20.94 4.40
N THR A 9 -22.26 -21.50 3.70
CA THR A 9 -20.89 -21.65 4.23
C THR A 9 -19.80 -21.24 3.22
N ALA A 10 -20.15 -20.48 2.18
CA ALA A 10 -19.17 -19.86 1.31
C ALA A 10 -18.51 -18.71 2.10
N SER A 11 -17.43 -19.09 2.79
CA SER A 11 -16.31 -18.31 3.29
C SER A 11 -16.45 -16.81 3.08
N ILE A 12 -16.32 -16.08 4.18
CA ILE A 12 -16.12 -14.63 4.32
C ILE A 12 -14.83 -14.13 3.60
N ALA A 13 -14.36 -14.86 2.59
CA ALA A 13 -13.29 -14.50 1.71
C ALA A 13 -13.87 -13.61 0.61
N SER A 14 -13.41 -12.36 0.56
CA SER A 14 -13.62 -11.49 -0.59
C SER A 14 -13.32 -12.27 -1.88
N PRO A 15 -14.14 -12.12 -2.95
CA PRO A 15 -13.89 -12.80 -4.21
C PRO A 15 -12.45 -12.56 -4.68
N PRO A 16 -11.79 -13.55 -5.30
CA PRO A 16 -10.44 -13.37 -5.83
C PRO A 16 -10.43 -12.18 -6.79
N LEU A 17 -9.45 -11.30 -6.63
CA LEU A 17 -9.28 -10.10 -7.45
C LEU A 17 -9.32 -10.45 -8.94
N THR A 18 -10.14 -9.71 -9.68
CA THR A 18 -10.19 -9.82 -11.14
C THR A 18 -8.90 -9.24 -11.74
N GLU A 19 -8.50 -9.77 -12.90
CA GLU A 19 -7.30 -9.28 -13.60
C GLU A 19 -7.37 -7.78 -13.90
N ASN A 20 -8.58 -7.28 -14.21
CA ASN A 20 -8.87 -5.87 -14.45
C ASN A 20 -8.61 -4.99 -13.21
N GLU A 21 -8.92 -5.48 -12.00
CA GLU A 21 -8.66 -4.73 -10.76
C GLU A 21 -7.16 -4.60 -10.47
N ARG A 22 -6.37 -5.66 -10.75
CA ARG A 22 -4.91 -5.61 -10.61
C ARG A 22 -4.27 -4.66 -11.62
N GLU A 23 -4.71 -4.72 -12.88
CA GLU A 23 -4.23 -3.82 -13.93
C GLU A 23 -4.53 -2.35 -13.61
N ARG A 24 -5.76 -2.05 -13.14
CA ARG A 24 -6.13 -0.70 -12.68
C ARG A 24 -5.25 -0.22 -11.53
N ALA A 25 -5.00 -1.08 -10.54
CA ALA A 25 -4.13 -0.74 -9.42
C ALA A 25 -2.70 -0.41 -9.90
N GLU A 26 -2.17 -1.18 -10.84
CA GLU A 26 -0.84 -0.97 -11.41
C GLU A 26 -0.75 0.35 -12.20
N VAL A 27 -1.75 0.67 -13.02
CA VAL A 27 -1.81 1.96 -13.73
C VAL A 27 -1.84 3.15 -12.75
N LEU A 28 -2.65 3.05 -11.69
CA LEU A 28 -2.71 4.07 -10.64
C LEU A 28 -1.39 4.20 -9.87
N ARG A 29 -0.70 3.08 -9.61
CA ARG A 29 0.63 3.08 -9.01
C ARG A 29 1.65 3.78 -9.90
N GLN A 30 1.65 3.50 -11.20
CA GLN A 30 2.56 4.15 -12.15
C GLN A 30 2.31 5.65 -12.26
N LYS A 31 1.04 6.07 -12.27
CA LYS A 31 0.65 7.49 -12.18
C LYS A 31 1.18 8.13 -10.89
N GLY A 32 1.05 7.46 -9.75
CA GLY A 32 1.62 7.90 -8.49
C GLY A 32 3.14 8.09 -8.57
N ASN A 33 3.86 7.15 -9.18
CA ASN A 33 5.32 7.27 -9.35
C ASN A 33 5.70 8.47 -10.24
N GLN A 34 4.93 8.74 -11.28
CA GLN A 34 5.14 9.92 -12.12
C GLN A 34 4.96 11.21 -11.30
N LEU A 35 3.94 11.26 -10.44
CA LEU A 35 3.71 12.40 -9.54
C LEU A 35 4.82 12.57 -8.49
N ILE A 36 5.39 11.46 -7.98
CA ILE A 36 6.58 11.51 -7.12
C ILE A 36 7.74 12.18 -7.84
N SER A 37 8.01 11.83 -9.10
CA SER A 37 9.10 12.45 -9.87
C SER A 37 8.89 13.96 -10.10
N GLN A 38 7.67 14.45 -9.92
CA GLN A 38 7.29 15.86 -10.01
C GLN A 38 7.21 16.55 -8.63
N ASN A 39 7.59 15.87 -7.55
CA ASN A 39 7.41 16.31 -6.15
C ASN A 39 5.94 16.62 -5.77
N ALA A 40 4.98 16.06 -6.51
CA ALA A 40 3.54 16.23 -6.25
C ALA A 40 3.03 15.16 -5.27
N PHE A 41 3.51 15.21 -4.03
CA PHE A 41 3.36 14.12 -3.06
C PHE A 41 1.91 13.86 -2.63
N GLU A 42 1.10 14.90 -2.47
CA GLU A 42 -0.33 14.78 -2.12
C GLU A 42 -1.12 14.09 -3.25
N ALA A 43 -0.84 14.46 -4.50
CA ALA A 43 -1.48 13.84 -5.66
C ALA A 43 -1.03 12.38 -5.84
N ALA A 44 0.24 12.09 -5.55
CA ALA A 44 0.76 10.72 -5.54
C ALA A 44 0.07 9.87 -4.48
N GLU A 45 -0.09 10.39 -3.25
CA GLU A 45 -0.85 9.73 -2.17
C GLU A 45 -2.27 9.36 -2.61
N LEU A 46 -2.99 10.29 -3.24
CA LEU A 46 -4.35 10.01 -3.73
C LEU A 46 -4.36 8.85 -4.73
N SER A 47 -3.41 8.84 -5.68
CA SER A 47 -3.29 7.78 -6.68
C SER A 47 -2.99 6.42 -6.05
N TYR A 48 -2.10 6.37 -5.04
CA TYR A 48 -1.79 5.12 -4.34
C TYR A 48 -2.96 4.64 -3.48
N ARG A 49 -3.68 5.54 -2.80
CA ARG A 49 -4.88 5.17 -2.03
C ARG A 49 -5.97 4.61 -2.93
N GLU A 50 -6.16 5.20 -4.11
CA GLU A 50 -7.09 4.68 -5.12
C GLU A 50 -6.66 3.28 -5.60
N ALA A 51 -5.36 3.07 -5.85
CA ALA A 51 -4.84 1.75 -6.21
C ALA A 51 -5.09 0.70 -5.10
N LEU A 52 -4.92 1.08 -3.83
CA LEU A 52 -5.20 0.22 -2.68
C LEU A 52 -6.69 -0.12 -2.51
N ASN A 53 -7.62 0.63 -3.10
CA ASN A 53 -9.04 0.22 -3.11
C ASN A 53 -9.25 -1.06 -3.92
N PHE A 54 -8.43 -1.28 -4.95
CA PHE A 54 -8.45 -2.51 -5.75
C PHE A 54 -7.56 -3.60 -5.14
N THR A 55 -6.38 -3.23 -4.63
CA THR A 55 -5.42 -4.18 -4.05
C THR A 55 -4.99 -3.76 -2.64
N PRO A 56 -5.83 -3.96 -1.60
CA PRO A 56 -5.62 -3.37 -0.27
C PRO A 56 -4.36 -3.79 0.48
N ASN A 57 -3.75 -4.89 0.04
CA ASN A 57 -2.58 -5.51 0.67
C ASN A 57 -1.37 -5.58 -0.29
N ASP A 58 -1.38 -4.81 -1.38
CA ASP A 58 -0.23 -4.75 -2.28
C ASP A 58 0.94 -4.03 -1.59
N SER A 59 1.97 -4.80 -1.27
CA SER A 59 3.15 -4.33 -0.54
C SER A 59 3.88 -3.21 -1.29
N LYS A 60 3.95 -3.27 -2.63
CA LYS A 60 4.64 -2.26 -3.44
C LYS A 60 3.90 -0.93 -3.37
N ILE A 61 2.56 -0.96 -3.52
CA ILE A 61 1.75 0.26 -3.44
C ILE A 61 1.81 0.84 -2.02
N LEU A 62 1.80 -0.01 -0.98
CA LEU A 62 1.94 0.45 0.42
C LEU A 62 3.30 1.11 0.69
N ILE A 63 4.39 0.63 0.09
CA ILE A 63 5.72 1.27 0.18
C ILE A 63 5.71 2.62 -0.51
N CYS A 64 5.18 2.70 -1.74
CA CYS A 64 5.08 3.97 -2.47
C CYS A 64 4.23 5.01 -1.71
N LEU A 65 3.13 4.57 -1.07
CA LEU A 65 2.34 5.41 -0.18
C LEU A 65 3.13 5.86 1.05
N GLY A 66 3.88 4.95 1.69
CA GLY A 66 4.75 5.26 2.83
C GLY A 66 5.80 6.32 2.47
N PHE A 67 6.43 6.20 1.31
CA PHE A 67 7.36 7.20 0.77
C PHE A 67 6.67 8.56 0.59
N ALA A 68 5.53 8.61 -0.11
CA ALA A 68 4.80 9.86 -0.35
C ALA A 68 4.40 10.58 0.96
N LEU A 69 3.99 9.81 1.98
CA LEU A 69 3.65 10.34 3.30
C LEU A 69 4.87 10.85 4.08
N LYS A 70 6.03 10.19 3.92
CA LYS A 70 7.29 10.64 4.51
C LYS A 70 7.69 12.02 3.94
N GLU A 71 7.63 12.18 2.62
CA GLU A 71 7.95 13.45 1.96
C GLU A 71 7.00 14.59 2.34
N GLN A 72 5.75 14.26 2.71
CA GLN A 72 4.79 15.21 3.31
C GLN A 72 5.01 15.47 4.82
N ASN A 73 6.08 14.93 5.42
CA ASN A 73 6.33 14.95 6.87
C ASN A 73 5.22 14.29 7.72
N ARG A 74 4.38 13.44 7.13
CA ARG A 74 3.33 12.67 7.81
C ARG A 74 3.88 11.34 8.30
N LEU A 75 4.92 11.42 9.14
CA LEU A 75 5.75 10.29 9.56
C LEU A 75 4.96 9.16 10.24
N SER A 76 3.95 9.49 11.05
CA SER A 76 3.10 8.48 11.70
C SER A 76 2.31 7.65 10.68
N ASP A 77 1.69 8.28 9.69
CA ASP A 77 0.92 7.59 8.66
C ASP A 77 1.84 6.76 7.74
N ALA A 78 3.02 7.30 7.43
CA ALA A 78 4.05 6.61 6.66
C ALA A 78 4.43 5.28 7.33
N ARG A 79 4.70 5.28 8.64
CA ARG A 79 4.99 4.05 9.40
C ARG A 79 3.87 3.04 9.31
N VAL A 80 2.61 3.48 9.46
CA VAL A 80 1.46 2.55 9.37
C VAL A 80 1.43 1.86 8.01
N ALA A 81 1.63 2.59 6.91
CA ALA A 81 1.67 2.01 5.58
C ALA A 81 2.83 1.01 5.41
N LEU A 82 4.03 1.36 5.88
CA LEU A 82 5.23 0.52 5.77
C LEU A 82 5.13 -0.76 6.63
N PHE A 83 4.57 -0.67 7.83
CA PHE A 83 4.31 -1.86 8.66
C PHE A 83 3.26 -2.77 8.03
N ARG A 84 2.23 -2.21 7.38
CA ARG A 84 1.28 -3.01 6.61
C ARG A 84 1.96 -3.75 5.47
N ALA A 85 2.88 -3.11 4.74
CA ALA A 85 3.66 -3.78 3.68
C ALA A 85 4.48 -4.95 4.25
N LEU A 86 5.19 -4.73 5.37
CA LEU A 86 6.00 -5.76 6.03
C LEU A 86 5.19 -6.93 6.59
N SER A 87 3.94 -6.70 6.98
CA SER A 87 3.07 -7.77 7.52
C SER A 87 2.75 -8.86 6.50
N LYS A 88 2.90 -8.58 5.20
CA LYS A 88 2.61 -9.51 4.11
C LYS A 88 3.85 -10.18 3.53
N GLU A 89 4.98 -9.48 3.55
CA GLU A 89 6.23 -9.97 2.99
C GLU A 89 7.38 -9.75 3.97
N SER A 90 7.58 -10.69 4.89
CA SER A 90 8.60 -10.57 5.93
C SER A 90 10.03 -10.89 5.45
N ASN A 91 10.20 -11.57 4.31
CA ASN A 91 11.49 -12.04 3.78
C ASN A 91 11.74 -11.73 2.28
N SER A 92 11.12 -10.67 1.76
CA SER A 92 11.25 -10.24 0.35
C SER A 92 12.17 -9.02 0.21
N GLN A 93 12.67 -8.75 -1.00
CA GLN A 93 13.35 -7.49 -1.33
C GLN A 93 12.47 -6.26 -0.98
N ILE A 94 11.15 -6.40 -1.14
CA ILE A 94 10.14 -5.42 -0.73
C ILE A 94 10.28 -5.07 0.76
N ALA A 95 10.66 -6.04 1.60
CA ALA A 95 10.85 -5.83 3.02
C ALA A 95 12.10 -5.00 3.35
N PHE A 96 13.10 -4.99 2.47
CA PHE A 96 14.31 -4.16 2.65
C PHE A 96 13.98 -2.68 2.47
N GLU A 97 13.28 -2.32 1.38
CA GLU A 97 12.86 -0.94 1.12
C GLU A 97 11.96 -0.39 2.24
N ALA A 98 11.00 -1.18 2.69
CA ALA A 98 10.12 -0.76 3.78
C ALA A 98 10.88 -0.52 5.09
N ARG A 99 11.85 -1.38 5.44
CA ARG A 99 12.70 -1.21 6.62
C ARG A 99 13.62 0.00 6.50
N TYR A 100 14.18 0.23 5.31
CA TYR A 100 15.02 1.41 5.05
C TYR A 100 14.26 2.71 5.33
N LEU A 101 13.06 2.85 4.75
CA LEU A 101 12.21 4.03 4.98
C LEU A 101 11.79 4.18 6.46
N LEU A 102 11.54 3.07 7.17
CA LEU A 102 11.26 3.11 8.61
C LEU A 102 12.47 3.59 9.43
N GLY A 103 13.69 3.26 8.99
CA GLY A 103 14.93 3.78 9.56
C GLY A 103 15.03 5.29 9.42
N GLU A 104 14.88 5.81 8.19
CA GLU A 104 14.88 7.26 7.92
C GLU A 104 13.84 8.01 8.75
N ILE A 105 12.61 7.47 8.84
CA ILE A 105 11.54 8.08 9.65
C ILE A 105 11.92 8.14 11.13
N SER A 106 12.63 7.11 11.63
CA SER A 106 13.05 7.06 13.04
C SER A 106 14.14 8.08 13.35
N GLU A 107 15.07 8.30 12.42
CA GLU A 107 16.12 9.31 12.53
C GLU A 107 15.54 10.72 12.53
N ILE A 108 14.64 11.05 11.59
CA ILE A 108 13.98 12.37 11.52
C ILE A 108 13.26 12.71 12.83
N GLN A 109 12.64 11.73 13.48
CA GLN A 109 11.92 11.97 14.72
C GLN A 109 12.85 12.20 15.93
N LEU A 110 14.05 11.62 15.93
CA LEU A 110 15.05 11.85 16.98
C LEU A 110 15.66 13.25 16.90
N ASP A 111 15.80 13.80 15.70
CA ASP A 111 16.32 15.15 15.47
C ASP A 111 15.34 16.28 15.86
N HIS A 112 14.11 15.93 16.23
CA HIS A 112 13.04 16.89 16.58
C HIS A 112 12.58 16.79 18.05
N ALA A 113 13.26 15.96 18.86
CA ALA A 113 13.03 15.78 20.29
C ALA A 113 14.06 16.57 21.12
#